data_AF-A0A969SAJ3-F1
#
_entry.id   AF-A0A969SAJ3-F1
#
_cell.length_a   1.000
_cell.length_b   1.000
_cell.length_c   1.000
_cell.angle_alpha   90.00
_cell.angle_beta   90.00
_cell.angle_gamma   90.00
#
_symmetry.space_group_name_H-M   'P 1'
#
loop_
_entity.id
_entity.type
_entity.pdbx_description
1 polymer ?
#
loop_
_entity_poly.entity_id
_entity_poly.type
_entity_poly.pdbx_seq_one_letter_code
_entity_poly.pdbx_strand_id
1 'polypeptide(L)'
;MPSDLLHTKSTRLKRATPPSYTNFIAHQRSKKNGAGTALINAVIKAARAAKQHTIQLNVNKKNNAIGFYQRHHFQVSYEVVIDIGQGFVMDDFVMQKQL
;
A
#
# COMPACT_ATOMS: atom_id res chain seq x y z
N MET A 1 -9.26 15.49 42.80
CA MET A 1 -8.81 14.42 41.88
C MET A 1 -9.88 13.33 41.86
N PRO A 2 -10.18 12.66 40.73
CA PRO A 2 -9.72 12.92 39.34
C PRO A 2 -10.84 12.73 38.28
N SER A 3 -10.41 12.63 37.02
CA SER A 3 -11.07 12.12 35.81
C SER A 3 -11.83 13.11 34.93
N ASP A 4 -11.69 13.14 33.62
CA ASP A 4 -10.61 12.83 32.67
C ASP A 4 -11.20 13.11 31.28
N LEU A 5 -10.33 13.16 30.27
CA LEU A 5 -10.63 12.83 28.86
C LEU A 5 -11.31 13.92 27.99
N LEU A 6 -10.44 14.79 27.48
CA LEU A 6 -10.11 14.88 26.05
C LEU A 6 -11.29 14.74 25.07
N HIS A 7 -11.82 15.87 24.63
CA HIS A 7 -12.58 15.97 23.38
C HIS A 7 -11.63 15.75 22.19
N THR A 8 -11.43 14.49 21.79
CA THR A 8 -10.80 14.13 20.52
C THR A 8 -11.76 14.48 19.38
N LYS A 9 -11.34 15.41 18.52
CA LYS A 9 -12.03 15.76 17.29
C LYS A 9 -12.15 14.51 16.42
N SER A 10 -13.36 14.00 16.30
CA SER A 10 -13.69 12.83 15.46
C SER A 10 -13.51 13.20 13.99
N THR A 11 -12.37 12.81 13.41
CA THR A 11 -12.12 12.91 11.98
C THR A 11 -13.02 11.89 11.28
N ARG A 12 -14.11 12.37 10.71
CA ARG A 12 -15.12 11.59 9.99
C ARG A 12 -14.47 10.80 8.84
N LEU A 13 -14.21 9.50 9.08
CA LEU A 13 -13.79 8.55 8.05
C LEU A 13 -14.89 8.43 6.99
N LYS A 14 -14.62 8.94 5.78
CA LYS A 14 -15.52 8.80 4.64
C LYS A 14 -15.48 7.34 4.18
N ARG A 15 -16.64 6.67 4.11
CA ARG A 15 -16.77 5.40 3.37
C ARG A 15 -16.54 5.70 1.89
N ALA A 16 -15.32 5.47 1.41
CA ALA A 16 -15.01 5.51 0.00
C ALA A 16 -15.17 4.10 -0.56
N THR A 17 -15.94 3.95 -1.63
CA THR A 17 -15.83 2.78 -2.51
C THR A 17 -14.38 2.68 -2.98
N PRO A 18 -13.66 1.58 -2.71
CA PRO A 18 -12.30 1.40 -3.20
C PRO A 18 -12.35 1.53 -4.73
N PRO A 19 -11.56 2.40 -5.35
CA PRO A 19 -11.54 2.49 -6.79
C PRO A 19 -11.15 1.13 -7.38
N SER A 20 -11.71 0.81 -8.54
CA SER A 20 -11.43 -0.44 -9.26
C SER A 20 -9.96 -0.47 -9.68
N TYR A 21 -9.09 -0.93 -8.79
CA TYR A 21 -7.67 -1.09 -9.05
C TYR A 21 -7.38 -2.55 -9.41
N THR A 22 -6.61 -2.77 -10.47
CA THR A 22 -5.93 -4.05 -10.69
C THR A 22 -4.85 -4.19 -9.61
N ASN A 23 -5.24 -4.71 -8.45
CA ASN A 23 -4.37 -4.87 -7.30
C ASN A 23 -3.46 -6.08 -7.49
N PHE A 24 -2.17 -5.86 -7.76
CA PHE A 24 -1.16 -6.88 -7.52
C PHE A 24 -0.81 -6.90 -6.02
N ILE A 25 -1.51 -7.74 -5.24
CA ILE A 25 -1.15 -7.93 -3.83
C ILE A 25 0.03 -8.90 -3.75
N ALA A 26 1.24 -8.35 -3.78
CA ALA A 26 2.45 -9.09 -3.42
C ALA A 26 2.60 -9.09 -1.90
N HIS A 27 1.92 -10.03 -1.21
CA HIS A 27 2.18 -10.31 0.20
C HIS A 27 3.50 -11.09 0.34
N GLN A 28 4.62 -10.46 -0.02
CA GLN A 28 5.93 -11.09 0.03
C GLN A 28 6.43 -11.16 1.48
N ARG A 29 6.26 -12.34 2.09
CA ARG A 29 7.21 -12.81 3.11
C ARG A 29 8.39 -13.47 2.39
N SER A 30 9.30 -12.70 1.79
CA SER A 30 10.52 -13.27 1.22
C SER A 30 11.76 -12.84 2.00
N LYS A 31 12.43 -13.82 2.60
CA LYS A 31 13.81 -13.71 3.09
C LYS A 31 14.76 -13.38 1.92
N LYS A 32 15.94 -12.82 2.25
CA LYS A 32 16.97 -12.17 1.42
C LYS A 32 17.56 -12.99 0.23
N ASN A 33 16.74 -13.51 -0.67
CA ASN A 33 17.19 -14.46 -1.71
C ASN A 33 16.99 -13.92 -3.14
N GLY A 34 16.84 -12.60 -3.34
CA GLY A 34 16.70 -11.99 -4.69
C GLY A 34 15.36 -12.21 -5.40
N ALA A 35 14.52 -13.12 -4.90
CA ALA A 35 13.21 -13.43 -5.47
C ALA A 35 12.27 -12.21 -5.59
N GLY A 36 12.31 -11.29 -4.61
CA GLY A 36 11.49 -10.08 -4.64
C GLY A 36 11.85 -9.17 -5.82
N THR A 37 13.14 -8.95 -6.05
CA THR A 37 13.65 -8.17 -7.20
C THR A 37 13.26 -8.82 -8.52
N ALA A 38 13.41 -10.14 -8.63
CA ALA A 38 13.01 -10.89 -9.83
C ALA A 38 11.51 -10.73 -10.12
N LEU A 39 10.66 -10.80 -9.10
CA LEU A 39 9.23 -10.59 -9.26
C LEU A 39 8.91 -9.16 -9.73
N ILE A 40 9.48 -8.13 -9.09
CA ILE A 40 9.24 -6.74 -9.49
C ILE A 40 9.66 -6.50 -10.94
N ASN A 41 10.80 -7.03 -11.36
CA ASN A 41 11.26 -6.91 -12.73
C ASN A 41 10.34 -7.63 -13.72
N ALA A 42 9.81 -8.80 -13.36
CA ALA A 42 8.84 -9.52 -14.19
C ALA A 42 7.54 -8.72 -14.35
N VAL A 43 7.02 -8.12 -13.27
CA VAL A 43 5.84 -7.26 -13.30
C VAL A 43 6.08 -6.01 -14.15
N ILE A 44 7.24 -5.36 -14.00
CA ILE A 44 7.63 -4.20 -14.84
C ILE A 44 7.66 -4.58 -16.32
N LYS A 45 8.26 -5.73 -16.66
CA LYS A 45 8.31 -6.21 -18.04
C LYS A 45 6.91 -6.45 -18.60
N ALA A 46 6.04 -7.12 -17.85
CA ALA A 46 4.67 -7.39 -18.25
C ALA A 46 3.86 -6.10 -18.44
N ALA A 47 3.98 -5.15 -17.51
CA ALA A 47 3.26 -3.89 -17.56
C ALA A 47 3.72 -3.01 -18.76
N ARG A 48 5.02 -2.97 -19.05
CA ARG A 48 5.54 -2.30 -20.26
C ARG A 48 5.03 -2.96 -21.55
N ALA A 49 5.02 -4.29 -21.61
CA ALA A 49 4.48 -5.03 -22.76
C ALA A 49 2.99 -4.73 -22.97
N ALA A 50 2.24 -4.54 -21.89
CA ALA A 50 0.84 -4.12 -21.90
C ALA A 50 0.64 -2.60 -22.08
N LYS A 51 1.69 -1.85 -22.46
CA LYS A 51 1.68 -0.39 -22.65
C LYS A 51 1.12 0.39 -21.46
N GLN A 52 1.29 -0.13 -20.25
CA GLN A 52 0.94 0.59 -19.03
C GLN A 52 1.98 1.66 -18.74
N HIS A 53 1.54 2.78 -18.17
CA HIS A 53 2.41 3.90 -17.81
C HIS A 53 2.79 3.91 -16.32
N THR A 54 2.07 3.14 -15.50
CA THR A 54 2.23 3.13 -14.05
C THR A 54 1.97 1.74 -13.49
N ILE A 55 2.73 1.36 -12.46
CA ILE A 55 2.42 0.23 -11.58
C ILE A 55 2.01 0.79 -10.24
N GLN A 56 0.95 0.22 -9.66
CA GLN A 56 0.48 0.56 -8.33
C GLN A 56 0.41 -0.69 -7.44
N LEU A 57 0.69 -0.52 -6.16
CA LEU A 57 0.49 -1.54 -5.13
C LEU A 57 0.02 -0.91 -3.83
N ASN A 58 -0.61 -1.71 -2.98
CA ASN A 58 -0.93 -1.34 -1.61
C ASN A 58 0.03 -2.07 -0.66
N VAL A 59 0.54 -1.36 0.34
CA VAL A 59 1.38 -1.92 1.39
C VAL A 59 0.95 -1.37 2.73
N ASN A 60 0.71 -2.25 3.70
CA ASN A 60 0.38 -1.84 5.05
C ASN A 60 1.45 -0.92 5.63
N LYS A 61 1.07 0.18 6.28
CA LYS A 61 2.01 1.20 6.78
C LYS A 61 3.02 0.65 7.79
N LYS A 62 2.70 -0.46 8.47
CA LYS A 62 3.59 -1.12 9.43
C LYS A 62 4.52 -2.16 8.78
N ASN A 63 4.42 -2.38 7.47
CA ASN A 63 5.22 -3.39 6.77
C ASN A 63 6.62 -2.86 6.43
N ASN A 64 7.66 -3.63 6.76
CA ASN A 64 9.05 -3.27 6.46
C ASN A 64 9.40 -3.35 4.95
N ALA A 65 8.50 -3.90 4.12
CA ALA A 65 8.65 -3.95 2.67
C ALA A 65 8.55 -2.56 1.99
N ILE A 66 8.08 -1.52 2.68
CA ILE A 66 8.03 -0.16 2.13
C ILE A 66 9.40 0.28 1.60
N GLY A 67 10.45 0.06 2.40
CA GLY A 67 11.83 0.38 1.98
C GLY A 67 12.31 -0.45 0.80
N PHE A 68 11.81 -1.68 0.63
CA PHE A 68 12.09 -2.49 -0.56
C PHE A 68 11.47 -1.86 -1.81
N TYR A 69 10.19 -1.47 -1.77
CA TYR A 69 9.52 -0.82 -2.90
C TYR A 69 10.15 0.55 -3.22
N GLN A 70 10.53 1.34 -2.22
CA GLN A 70 11.24 2.61 -2.41
C GLN A 70 12.57 2.44 -3.15
N ARG A 71 13.37 1.40 -2.80
CA ARG A 71 14.61 1.07 -3.54
C ARG A 71 14.35 0.66 -4.99
N HIS A 72 13.14 0.21 -5.31
CA HIS A 72 12.69 -0.07 -6.67
C HIS A 72 11.96 1.11 -7.33
N HIS A 73 12.16 2.33 -6.81
CA HIS A 73 11.60 3.59 -7.33
C HIS A 73 10.07 3.67 -7.27
N PHE A 74 9.43 2.91 -6.39
CA PHE A 74 8.05 3.18 -6.02
C PHE A 74 8.01 4.33 -5.01
N GLN A 75 7.02 5.20 -5.15
CA GLN A 75 6.79 6.35 -4.27
C GLN A 75 5.40 6.23 -3.66
N VAL A 76 5.22 6.71 -2.44
CA VAL A 76 3.87 6.81 -1.85
C VAL A 76 3.09 7.84 -2.66
N SER A 77 1.97 7.41 -3.24
CA SER A 77 1.06 8.26 -4.00
C SER A 77 0.00 8.86 -3.06
N TYR A 78 -0.61 8.02 -2.22
CA TYR A 78 -1.58 8.45 -1.22
C TYR A 78 -1.76 7.39 -0.10
N GLU A 79 -2.37 7.81 0.99
CA GLU A 79 -2.68 6.95 2.14
C GLU A 79 -4.14 6.49 2.08
N VAL A 80 -4.38 5.24 2.51
CA VAL A 80 -5.71 4.65 2.59
C VAL A 80 -5.94 4.16 4.02
N VAL A 81 -6.95 4.74 4.68
CA VAL A 81 -7.43 4.30 6.00
C VAL A 81 -8.90 3.95 5.87
N ILE A 82 -9.21 2.66 5.93
CA ILE A 82 -10.57 2.15 5.79
C ILE A 82 -10.90 1.25 6.97
N ASP A 83 -12.00 1.56 7.65
CA ASP A 83 -12.64 0.64 8.58
C ASP A 83 -13.30 -0.48 7.77
N ILE A 84 -12.83 -1.71 7.97
CA ILE A 84 -13.35 -2.89 7.28
C ILE A 84 -14.36 -3.66 8.14
N GLY A 85 -14.78 -3.08 9.27
CA GLY A 85 -15.72 -3.66 10.22
C GLY A 85 -15.05 -4.53 11.27
N GLN A 86 -15.82 -4.90 12.29
CA GLN A 86 -15.40 -5.79 13.39
C GLN A 86 -14.15 -5.31 14.16
N GLY A 87 -13.89 -3.99 14.19
CA GLY A 87 -12.75 -3.41 14.91
C GLY A 87 -11.43 -3.46 14.14
N PHE A 88 -11.44 -3.84 12.86
CA PHE A 88 -10.25 -3.87 12.01
C PHE A 88 -10.18 -2.63 11.12
N VAL A 89 -8.97 -2.08 11.00
CA VAL A 89 -8.66 -0.94 10.13
C VAL A 89 -7.58 -1.35 9.15
N MET A 90 -7.86 -1.18 7.86
CA MET A 90 -6.84 -1.23 6.81
C MET A 90 -6.15 0.14 6.77
N ASP A 91 -4.88 0.16 7.15
CA ASP A 91 -4.04 1.37 7.21
C ASP A 91 -2.83 1.15 6.30
N ASP A 92 -3.00 1.51 5.02
CA ASP A 92 -2.09 1.17 3.94
C ASP A 92 -1.56 2.43 3.23
N PHE A 93 -0.37 2.33 2.68
CA PHE A 93 0.11 3.21 1.62
C PHE A 93 -0.27 2.62 0.27
N VAL A 94 -0.75 3.47 -0.63
CA VAL A 94 -0.71 3.19 -2.06
C VAL A 94 0.60 3.72 -2.61
N MET A 95 1.40 2.82 -3.17
CA MET A 95 2.68 3.16 -3.79
C MET A 95 2.63 2.98 -5.29
N GLN A 96 3.23 3.91 -6.03
CA GLN A 96 3.25 3.92 -7.49
C GLN A 96 4.67 4.04 -8.04
N LYS A 97 4.89 3.39 -9.19
CA LYS A 97 6.10 3.54 -10.00
C LYS A 97 5.70 3.88 -11.44
N GLN A 98 6.21 4.98 -11.97
CA GLN A 98 6.11 5.29 -13.39
C GLN A 98 7.00 4.35 -14.21
N LEU A 99 6.47 3.87 -15.34
CA LEU A 99 7.15 2.97 -16.26
C LEU A 99 7.82 3.74 -17.39
#